data_AF-A0A973CYX3-F1
#
_entry.id   AF-A0A973CYX3-F1
#
_cell.length_a   1.000
_cell.length_b   1.000
_cell.length_c   1.000
_cell.angle_alpha   90.00
_cell.angle_beta   90.00
_cell.angle_gamma   90.00
#
_symmetry.space_group_name_H-M   'P 1'
#
loop_
_entity.id
_entity.type
_entity.pdbx_description
1 polymer ?
#
loop_
_entity_poly.entity_id
_entity_poly.type
_entity_poly.pdbx_seq_one_letter_code
_entity_poly.pdbx_strand_id
1 'polypeptide(L)'
;MNEEQRHEATETPAQNPGQGIRLPAPTATPMLFALGLSMVFAGLVTHWLVSSVGALIAMAGAYGWWRQVLPHEQHVRVPLQDPEKRALPVEARVGAVDHLQLGEGGHRVRLPADMHPYTSGFRGGAAGAVAMALVAMTYGGLFQGSIWFPVNLLASLLVAPPAAGEAALRAFDVANLGIGLFIHASLSLLVGLVYAALLPMLPGRVALWGGVVAPCLWSAVAWTSLEVLSPEMAQHVQWGWFVVSQIAFGLAAGVVIERAERSQTMQTWPLALRAGLEAGGGEDA
;
A
#
# COMPACT_ATOMS: atom_id res chain seq x y z
N MET A 1 14.96 -56.12 54.19
CA MET A 1 14.99 -54.72 54.66
C MET A 1 15.79 -53.93 53.64
N ASN A 2 15.07 -53.13 52.86
CA ASN A 2 15.46 -51.95 52.07
C ASN A 2 16.43 -52.07 50.86
N GLU A 3 16.12 -51.22 49.88
CA GLU A 3 16.96 -50.68 48.78
C GLU A 3 16.85 -51.25 47.36
N GLU A 4 15.66 -51.69 46.89
CA GLU A 4 15.51 -52.06 45.46
C GLU A 4 14.27 -51.48 44.73
N GLN A 5 13.69 -50.36 45.20
CA GLN A 5 12.51 -49.76 44.55
C GLN A 5 12.57 -48.24 44.39
N ARG A 6 13.73 -47.67 44.03
CA ARG A 6 13.83 -46.21 43.80
C ARG A 6 14.57 -45.82 42.52
N HIS A 7 14.18 -46.44 41.41
CA HIS A 7 14.40 -45.87 40.09
C HIS A 7 13.12 -46.08 39.27
N GLU A 8 12.03 -45.42 39.68
CA GLU A 8 11.00 -45.02 38.72
C GLU A 8 11.67 -44.07 37.74
N ALA A 9 12.08 -44.62 36.59
CA ALA A 9 12.30 -43.83 35.41
C ALA A 9 11.02 -43.01 35.21
N THR A 10 11.15 -41.69 35.31
CA THR A 10 10.17 -40.77 34.78
C THR A 10 10.12 -41.02 33.28
N GLU A 11 9.31 -41.99 32.85
CA GLU A 11 8.91 -42.14 31.46
C GLU A 11 8.25 -40.83 31.09
N THR A 12 9.03 -39.98 30.41
CA THR A 12 8.49 -38.84 29.69
C THR A 12 7.42 -39.42 28.79
N PRO A 13 6.13 -39.03 28.92
CA PRO A 13 5.08 -39.63 28.13
C PRO A 13 5.46 -39.40 26.66
N ALA A 14 5.75 -40.50 25.97
CA ALA A 14 6.13 -40.49 24.58
C ALA A 14 5.08 -39.68 23.82
N GLN A 15 5.48 -38.50 23.34
CA GLN A 15 4.65 -37.64 22.52
C GLN A 15 4.13 -38.48 21.36
N ASN A 16 2.84 -38.77 21.38
CA ASN A 16 2.20 -39.62 20.40
C ASN A 16 2.43 -39.01 19.00
N PRO A 17 3.20 -39.65 18.10
CA PRO A 17 3.70 -39.03 16.86
C PRO A 17 2.59 -38.66 15.84
N GLY A 18 1.34 -38.99 16.14
CA GLY A 18 0.14 -38.69 15.34
C GLY A 18 -0.67 -37.45 15.76
N GLN A 19 -0.41 -36.80 16.89
CA GLN A 19 -1.27 -35.70 17.38
C GLN A 19 -0.60 -34.32 17.28
N GLY A 20 -0.97 -33.55 16.27
CA GLY A 20 -0.53 -32.16 16.09
C GLY A 20 -1.21 -31.51 14.90
N ILE A 21 -1.35 -30.18 14.93
CA ILE A 21 -1.91 -29.43 13.80
C ILE A 21 -0.77 -29.20 12.81
N ARG A 22 -0.97 -29.62 11.55
CA ARG A 22 -0.02 -29.37 10.47
C ARG A 22 -0.21 -27.93 10.01
N LEU A 23 0.80 -27.08 10.22
CA LEU A 23 0.81 -25.67 9.84
C LEU A 23 1.97 -25.42 8.86
N PRO A 24 1.88 -24.36 8.01
CA PRO A 24 3.02 -23.94 7.21
C PRO A 24 4.19 -23.55 8.13
N ALA A 25 5.41 -23.91 7.75
CA ALA A 25 6.60 -23.54 8.50
C ALA A 25 6.83 -22.02 8.41
N PRO A 26 7.23 -21.34 9.51
CA PRO A 26 7.56 -19.93 9.46
C PRO A 26 8.77 -19.67 8.57
N THR A 27 8.74 -18.59 7.79
CA THR A 27 9.83 -18.21 6.89
C THR A 27 10.13 -16.71 6.91
N ALA A 28 11.42 -16.36 6.90
CA ALA A 28 11.92 -14.99 6.80
C ALA A 28 12.36 -14.60 5.37
N THR A 29 12.38 -15.54 4.41
CA THR A 29 12.94 -15.32 3.08
C THR A 29 12.18 -14.29 2.22
N PRO A 30 10.84 -14.13 2.30
CA PRO A 30 10.15 -13.03 1.63
C PRO A 30 10.55 -11.66 2.17
N MET A 31 10.82 -11.56 3.48
CA MET A 31 11.25 -10.31 4.10
C MET A 31 12.66 -9.92 3.68
N LEU A 32 13.56 -10.91 3.55
CA LEU A 32 14.90 -10.70 2.98
C LEU A 32 14.81 -10.25 1.52
N PHE A 33 13.94 -10.86 0.71
CA PHE A 33 13.71 -10.43 -0.66
C PHE A 33 13.25 -8.97 -0.74
N ALA A 34 12.25 -8.59 0.06
CA ALA A 34 11.74 -7.23 0.12
C ALA A 34 12.82 -6.23 0.55
N LEU A 35 13.60 -6.55 1.60
CA LEU A 35 14.71 -5.73 2.05
C LEU A 35 15.77 -5.52 0.96
N GLY A 36 16.17 -6.59 0.28
CA GLY A 36 17.12 -6.53 -0.83
C GLY A 36 16.61 -5.65 -1.96
N LEU A 37 15.33 -5.80 -2.34
CA LEU A 37 14.70 -4.99 -3.37
C LEU A 37 14.65 -3.50 -2.97
N SER A 38 14.32 -3.18 -1.72
CA SER A 38 14.37 -1.80 -1.20
C SER A 38 15.79 -1.21 -1.29
N MET A 39 16.82 -1.98 -0.95
CA MET A 39 18.21 -1.54 -1.07
C MET A 39 18.64 -1.33 -2.53
N VAL A 40 18.15 -2.13 -3.48
CA VAL A 40 18.40 -1.92 -4.91
C VAL A 40 17.93 -0.53 -5.33
N PHE A 41 16.69 -0.16 -5.00
CA PHE A 41 16.13 1.16 -5.33
C PHE A 41 16.81 2.29 -4.56
N ALA A 42 17.09 2.11 -3.27
CA ALA A 42 17.80 3.12 -2.49
C ALA A 42 19.21 3.39 -3.04
N GLY A 43 19.92 2.36 -3.49
CA GLY A 43 21.26 2.49 -4.07
C GLY A 43 21.29 3.18 -5.43
N LEU A 44 20.20 3.16 -6.20
CA LEU A 44 20.11 3.93 -7.46
C LEU A 44 20.21 5.43 -7.22
N VAL A 45 19.73 5.90 -6.06
CA VAL A 45 19.72 7.32 -5.68
C VAL A 45 20.95 7.69 -4.85
N THR A 46 21.54 6.72 -4.15
CA THR A 46 22.62 6.99 -3.17
C THR A 46 24.00 6.52 -3.65
N HIS A 47 24.17 5.20 -3.86
CA HIS A 47 25.46 4.62 -4.22
C HIS A 47 25.31 3.21 -4.80
N TRP A 48 26.04 2.90 -5.89
CA TRP A 48 25.95 1.63 -6.61
C TRP A 48 26.26 0.39 -5.74
N LEU A 49 27.21 0.49 -4.79
CA LEU A 49 27.48 -0.60 -3.82
C LEU A 49 26.22 -1.04 -3.07
N VAL A 50 25.37 -0.08 -2.64
CA VAL A 50 24.15 -0.39 -1.89
C VAL A 50 23.20 -1.18 -2.78
N SER A 51 23.10 -0.82 -4.07
CA SER A 51 22.31 -1.60 -5.03
C SER A 51 22.87 -2.99 -5.26
N SER A 52 24.20 -3.13 -5.37
CA SER A 52 24.84 -4.45 -5.56
C SER A 52 24.60 -5.37 -4.36
N VAL A 53 24.77 -4.87 -3.13
CA VAL A 53 24.47 -5.64 -1.91
C VAL A 53 22.98 -5.98 -1.84
N GLY A 54 22.11 -5.02 -2.14
CA GLY A 54 20.67 -5.24 -2.21
C GLY A 54 20.28 -6.33 -3.20
N ALA A 55 20.88 -6.34 -4.38
CA ALA A 55 20.62 -7.34 -5.41
C ALA A 55 21.01 -8.76 -4.94
N LEU A 56 22.15 -8.90 -4.26
CA LEU A 56 22.58 -10.19 -3.70
C LEU A 56 21.60 -10.70 -2.62
N ILE A 57 21.16 -9.81 -1.72
CA ILE A 57 20.16 -10.14 -0.69
C ILE A 57 18.83 -10.52 -1.33
N ALA A 58 18.38 -9.77 -2.34
CA ALA A 58 17.15 -10.04 -3.06
C ALA A 58 17.21 -11.43 -3.74
N MET A 59 18.30 -11.75 -4.45
CA MET A 59 18.47 -13.05 -5.08
C MET A 59 18.45 -14.20 -4.05
N ALA A 60 19.15 -14.04 -2.92
CA ALA A 60 19.15 -15.04 -1.85
C ALA A 60 17.76 -15.22 -1.23
N GLY A 61 17.04 -14.13 -0.99
CA GLY A 61 15.66 -14.14 -0.48
C GLY A 61 14.68 -14.80 -1.47
N ALA A 62 14.76 -14.47 -2.75
CA ALA A 62 13.92 -15.05 -3.80
C ALA A 62 14.18 -16.56 -3.95
N TYR A 63 15.45 -16.96 -3.99
CA TYR A 63 15.83 -18.37 -4.06
C TYR A 63 15.35 -19.14 -2.83
N GLY A 64 15.57 -18.59 -1.63
CA GLY A 64 15.13 -19.21 -0.38
C GLY A 64 13.61 -19.33 -0.28
N TRP A 65 12.88 -18.31 -0.73
CA TRP A 65 11.42 -18.32 -0.75
C TRP A 65 10.89 -19.37 -1.73
N TRP A 66 11.42 -19.38 -2.95
CA TRP A 66 11.07 -20.38 -3.97
C TRP A 66 11.25 -21.81 -3.45
N ARG A 67 12.41 -22.08 -2.82
CA ARG A 67 12.77 -23.39 -2.29
C ARG A 67 11.95 -23.87 -1.09
N GLN A 68 11.27 -22.96 -0.39
CA GLN A 68 10.47 -23.29 0.80
C GLN A 68 8.99 -23.47 0.48
N VAL A 69 8.53 -22.89 -0.64
CA VAL A 69 7.14 -23.00 -1.11
C VAL A 69 7.00 -24.05 -2.20
N LEU A 70 7.97 -24.15 -3.11
CA LEU A 70 7.90 -25.01 -4.29
C LEU A 70 9.02 -26.08 -4.32
N PRO A 71 8.75 -27.25 -4.90
CA PRO A 71 7.43 -27.77 -5.31
C PRO A 71 6.57 -28.29 -4.15
N HIS A 72 7.16 -28.46 -2.96
CA HIS A 72 6.45 -28.91 -1.76
C HIS A 72 6.61 -27.90 -0.65
N GLU A 73 5.49 -27.38 -0.16
CA GLU A 73 5.44 -26.44 0.94
C GLU A 73 6.02 -27.05 2.23
N GLN A 74 6.91 -26.32 2.89
CA GLN A 74 7.43 -26.72 4.19
C GLN A 74 6.34 -26.61 5.26
N HIS A 75 6.14 -27.69 6.01
CA HIS A 75 5.16 -27.77 7.07
C HIS A 75 5.82 -28.14 8.40
N VAL A 76 5.34 -27.53 9.48
CA VAL A 76 5.70 -27.87 10.86
C VAL A 76 4.47 -28.43 11.57
N ARG A 77 4.65 -29.49 12.36
CA ARG A 77 3.58 -29.98 13.24
C ARG A 77 3.70 -29.27 14.57
N VAL A 78 2.70 -28.46 14.90
CA VAL A 78 2.62 -27.83 16.21
C VAL A 78 1.84 -28.78 17.13
N PRO A 79 2.41 -29.19 18.28
CA PRO A 79 1.71 -30.07 19.21
C PRO A 79 0.45 -29.38 19.73
N LEU A 80 -0.60 -30.16 19.91
CA LEU A 80 -1.79 -29.67 20.61
C LEU A 80 -1.42 -29.32 22.05
N GLN A 81 -2.03 -28.27 22.60
CA GLN A 81 -1.90 -27.99 24.02
C GLN A 81 -2.38 -29.18 24.85
N ASP A 82 -1.76 -29.33 26.03
CA ASP A 82 -2.19 -30.30 27.03
C ASP A 82 -3.70 -30.16 27.26
N PRO A 83 -4.45 -31.28 27.37
CA PRO A 83 -5.91 -31.24 27.53
C PRO A 83 -6.41 -30.28 28.61
N GLU A 84 -5.69 -30.15 29.72
CA GLU A 84 -6.02 -29.26 30.85
C GLU A 84 -5.88 -27.76 30.53
N LYS A 85 -5.07 -27.41 29.52
CA LYS A 85 -4.84 -26.02 29.08
C LYS A 85 -5.68 -25.67 27.86
N ARG A 86 -6.43 -26.61 27.29
CA ARG A 86 -7.30 -26.34 26.13
C ARG A 86 -8.45 -25.44 26.56
N ALA A 87 -8.91 -24.61 25.63
CA ALA A 87 -10.10 -23.79 25.84
C ALA A 87 -11.28 -24.69 26.23
N LEU A 88 -12.03 -24.28 27.25
CA LEU A 88 -13.27 -24.94 27.63
C LEU A 88 -14.25 -24.92 26.44
N PRO A 89 -15.13 -25.93 26.33
CA PRO A 89 -16.20 -25.91 25.35
C PRO A 89 -16.96 -24.58 25.40
N VAL A 90 -17.22 -23.98 24.24
CA VAL A 90 -17.95 -22.71 24.17
C VAL A 90 -19.37 -22.94 24.66
N GLU A 91 -19.69 -22.38 25.83
CA GLU A 91 -21.06 -22.38 26.34
C GLU A 91 -21.90 -21.36 25.58
N ALA A 92 -23.10 -21.77 25.16
CA ALA A 92 -24.03 -20.89 24.49
C ALA A 92 -24.49 -19.79 25.47
N ARG A 93 -24.11 -18.53 25.21
CA ARG A 93 -24.68 -17.38 25.91
C ARG A 93 -25.97 -16.95 25.24
N VAL A 94 -27.02 -16.80 26.03
CA VAL A 94 -28.30 -16.25 25.57
C VAL A 94 -28.14 -14.74 25.48
N GLY A 95 -28.06 -14.22 24.25
CA GLY A 95 -27.97 -12.80 23.95
C GLY A 95 -28.25 -12.55 22.47
N ALA A 96 -28.78 -11.37 22.14
CA ALA A 96 -28.96 -10.98 20.75
C ALA A 96 -27.57 -10.81 20.11
N VAL A 97 -27.21 -11.73 19.24
CA VAL A 97 -25.97 -11.67 18.44
C VAL A 97 -26.38 -11.24 17.04
N ASP A 98 -25.63 -10.31 16.45
CA ASP A 98 -25.85 -9.94 15.07
C ASP A 98 -25.48 -11.13 14.18
N HIS A 99 -26.47 -11.66 13.45
CA HIS A 99 -26.27 -12.85 12.63
C HIS A 99 -25.62 -12.44 11.31
N LEU A 100 -24.46 -13.02 11.01
CA LEU A 100 -23.87 -12.90 9.68
C LEU A 100 -24.87 -13.40 8.65
N GLN A 101 -25.34 -12.49 7.78
CA GLN A 101 -26.21 -12.86 6.67
C GLN A 101 -25.43 -13.77 5.72
N LEU A 102 -26.04 -14.86 5.30
CA LEU A 102 -25.49 -15.74 4.28
C LEU A 102 -25.38 -14.96 2.96
N GLY A 103 -24.27 -15.14 2.25
CA GLY A 103 -24.07 -14.52 0.95
C GLY A 103 -24.97 -15.15 -0.11
N GLU A 104 -25.00 -14.56 -1.31
CA GLU A 104 -25.69 -15.15 -2.46
C GLU A 104 -25.32 -16.64 -2.63
N GLY A 105 -26.33 -17.49 -2.87
CA GLY A 105 -26.15 -18.94 -2.96
C GLY A 105 -25.95 -19.68 -1.63
N GLY A 106 -26.14 -19.04 -0.48
CA GLY A 106 -26.00 -19.69 0.84
C GLY A 106 -24.55 -19.90 1.28
N HIS A 107 -23.61 -19.21 0.63
CA HIS A 107 -22.19 -19.27 0.98
C HIS A 107 -21.85 -18.34 2.16
N ARG A 108 -20.77 -18.67 2.89
CA ARG A 108 -20.25 -17.82 3.96
C ARG A 108 -19.65 -16.54 3.37
N VAL A 109 -20.22 -15.38 3.71
CA VAL A 109 -19.65 -14.07 3.34
C VAL A 109 -18.26 -13.94 3.96
N ARG A 110 -17.28 -13.56 3.14
CA ARG A 110 -15.94 -13.17 3.59
C ARG A 110 -15.87 -11.65 3.48
N LEU A 111 -15.63 -10.97 4.60
CA LEU A 111 -15.43 -9.53 4.60
C LEU A 111 -14.03 -9.20 4.03
N PRO A 112 -13.90 -8.12 3.22
CA PRO A 112 -14.92 -7.11 2.90
C PRO A 112 -15.90 -7.56 1.81
N ALA A 113 -17.20 -7.31 2.01
CA ALA A 113 -18.23 -7.59 1.01
C ALA A 113 -18.18 -6.62 -0.18
N ASP A 114 -17.74 -5.37 0.06
CA ASP A 114 -17.60 -4.31 -0.93
C ASP A 114 -16.17 -3.77 -0.97
N MET A 115 -15.68 -3.43 -2.16
CA MET A 115 -14.42 -2.69 -2.32
C MET A 115 -14.63 -1.46 -3.19
N HIS A 116 -13.86 -0.39 -2.92
CA HIS A 116 -13.79 0.71 -3.88
C HIS A 116 -13.01 0.25 -5.11
N PRO A 117 -13.54 0.44 -6.33
CA PRO A 117 -12.84 0.01 -7.53
C PRO A 117 -11.55 0.81 -7.72
N TYR A 118 -10.48 0.22 -8.26
CA TYR A 118 -9.23 0.93 -8.53
C TYR A 118 -9.42 2.16 -9.46
N THR A 119 -10.45 2.12 -10.31
CA THR A 119 -10.85 3.25 -11.15
C THR A 119 -11.25 4.49 -10.35
N SER A 120 -11.74 4.32 -9.11
CA SER A 120 -11.98 5.43 -8.18
C SER A 120 -10.68 6.14 -7.81
N GLY A 121 -9.58 5.40 -7.65
CA GLY A 121 -8.25 5.94 -7.39
C GLY A 121 -7.71 6.75 -8.55
N PHE A 122 -7.86 6.27 -9.79
CA PHE A 122 -7.48 7.04 -10.98
C PHE A 122 -8.29 8.33 -11.12
N ARG A 123 -9.62 8.27 -10.92
CA ARG A 123 -10.50 9.45 -10.97
C ARG A 123 -10.18 10.44 -9.83
N GLY A 124 -9.94 9.94 -8.63
CA GLY A 124 -9.56 10.73 -7.46
C GLY A 124 -8.22 11.42 -7.66
N GLY A 125 -7.21 10.67 -8.15
CA GLY A 125 -5.90 11.22 -8.49
C GLY A 125 -5.97 12.31 -9.56
N ALA A 126 -6.77 12.12 -10.61
CA ALA A 126 -6.98 13.12 -11.65
C ALA A 126 -7.66 14.39 -11.11
N ALA A 127 -8.72 14.25 -10.30
CA ALA A 127 -9.41 15.38 -9.68
C ALA A 127 -8.48 16.14 -8.71
N GLY A 128 -7.71 15.40 -7.89
CA GLY A 128 -6.68 15.96 -7.04
C GLY A 128 -5.61 16.72 -7.83
N ALA A 129 -5.14 16.15 -8.95
CA ALA A 129 -4.14 16.78 -9.81
C ALA A 129 -4.60 18.15 -10.32
N VAL A 130 -5.85 18.25 -10.76
CA VAL A 130 -6.45 19.51 -11.23
C VAL A 130 -6.55 20.50 -10.08
N ALA A 131 -7.06 20.10 -8.92
CA ALA A 131 -7.18 20.97 -7.75
C ALA A 131 -5.81 21.52 -7.31
N MET A 132 -4.80 20.66 -7.24
CA MET A 132 -3.43 21.04 -6.90
C MET A 132 -2.85 22.02 -7.93
N ALA A 133 -2.99 21.71 -9.23
CA ALA A 133 -2.45 22.54 -10.30
C ALA A 133 -3.08 23.95 -10.27
N LEU A 134 -4.39 24.06 -10.02
CA LEU A 134 -5.06 25.35 -9.89
C LEU A 134 -4.50 26.17 -8.72
N VAL A 135 -4.30 25.55 -7.55
CA VAL A 135 -3.72 26.24 -6.39
C VAL A 135 -2.29 26.69 -6.68
N ALA A 136 -1.47 25.80 -7.23
CA ALA A 136 -0.07 26.08 -7.54
C ALA A 136 0.07 27.20 -8.59
N MET A 137 -0.71 27.15 -9.67
CA MET A 137 -0.71 28.18 -10.71
C MET A 137 -1.26 29.51 -10.20
N THR A 138 -2.25 29.49 -9.30
CA THR A 138 -2.75 30.71 -8.64
C THR A 138 -1.64 31.36 -7.82
N TYR A 139 -0.90 30.58 -7.02
CA TYR A 139 0.28 31.06 -6.31
C TYR A 139 1.34 31.62 -7.27
N GLY A 140 1.66 30.90 -8.34
CA GLY A 140 2.62 31.34 -9.35
C GLY A 140 2.23 32.68 -9.97
N GLY A 141 0.97 32.84 -10.36
CA GLY A 141 0.45 34.09 -10.92
C GLY A 141 0.48 35.26 -9.92
N LEU A 142 0.01 35.05 -8.70
CA LEU A 142 -0.15 36.11 -7.70
C LEU A 142 1.16 36.54 -7.03
N PHE A 143 2.05 35.59 -6.72
CA PHE A 143 3.25 35.86 -5.91
C PHE A 143 4.56 35.77 -6.68
N GLN A 144 4.58 35.02 -7.80
CA GLN A 144 5.78 34.87 -8.63
C GLN A 144 5.69 35.62 -9.96
N GLY A 145 4.54 36.23 -10.25
CA GLY A 145 4.28 36.96 -11.50
C GLY A 145 4.16 36.06 -12.73
N SER A 146 4.06 34.73 -12.56
CA SER A 146 3.93 33.79 -13.66
C SER A 146 3.32 32.46 -13.23
N ILE A 147 2.27 32.04 -13.94
CA ILE A 147 1.66 30.72 -13.80
C ILE A 147 2.61 29.57 -14.18
N TRP A 148 3.68 29.86 -14.92
CA TRP A 148 4.67 28.88 -15.37
C TRP A 148 5.70 28.55 -14.29
N PHE A 149 5.86 29.42 -13.28
CA PHE A 149 6.77 29.22 -12.16
C PHE A 149 6.67 27.83 -11.51
N PRO A 150 5.49 27.38 -11.03
CA PRO A 150 5.37 26.05 -10.42
C PRO A 150 5.61 24.90 -11.41
N VAL A 151 5.29 25.10 -12.69
CA VAL A 151 5.46 24.06 -13.73
C VAL A 151 6.95 23.84 -14.01
N ASN A 152 7.70 24.93 -14.21
CA ASN A 152 9.13 24.87 -14.44
C ASN A 152 9.89 24.41 -13.20
N LEU A 153 9.44 24.82 -12.01
CA LEU A 153 9.99 24.35 -10.75
C LEU A 153 9.84 22.83 -10.61
N LEU A 154 8.68 22.27 -10.99
CA LEU A 154 8.46 20.83 -11.00
C LEU A 154 9.34 20.11 -12.03
N ALA A 155 9.48 20.67 -13.24
CA ALA A 155 10.35 20.11 -14.28
C ALA A 155 11.82 20.06 -13.84
N SER A 156 12.24 20.98 -12.97
CA SER A 156 13.61 21.04 -12.42
C SER A 156 13.96 19.83 -11.51
N LEU A 157 13.00 18.96 -11.17
CA LEU A 157 13.32 17.68 -10.53
C LEU A 157 14.13 16.75 -11.44
N LEU A 158 13.93 16.84 -12.76
CA LEU A 158 14.55 15.93 -13.73
C LEU A 158 15.57 16.63 -14.64
N VAL A 159 15.54 17.97 -14.69
CA VAL A 159 16.41 18.77 -15.53
C VAL A 159 17.18 19.74 -14.65
N ALA A 160 18.48 19.88 -14.90
CA ALA A 160 19.29 20.87 -14.18
C ALA A 160 18.68 22.28 -14.33
N PRO A 161 18.67 23.09 -13.27
CA PRO A 161 18.12 24.43 -13.33
C PRO A 161 18.87 25.25 -14.41
N PRO A 162 18.15 26.03 -15.22
CA PRO A 162 18.75 26.80 -16.31
C PRO A 162 19.72 27.85 -15.75
N ALA A 163 20.88 28.01 -16.42
CA ALA A 163 21.90 29.00 -16.05
C ALA A 163 21.38 30.46 -16.02
N ALA A 164 20.23 30.72 -16.64
CA ALA A 164 19.55 32.01 -16.66
C ALA A 164 18.84 32.39 -15.32
N GLY A 165 18.94 31.55 -14.28
CA GLY A 165 18.43 31.83 -12.94
C GLY A 165 16.89 31.88 -12.86
N GLU A 166 16.36 32.54 -11.82
CA GLU A 166 14.91 32.56 -11.54
C GLU A 166 14.04 33.12 -12.67
N ALA A 167 14.60 33.94 -13.56
CA ALA A 167 13.87 34.48 -14.70
C ALA A 167 13.37 33.36 -15.63
N ALA A 168 14.15 32.30 -15.81
CA ALA A 168 13.77 31.17 -16.63
C ALA A 168 12.65 30.32 -16.01
N LEU A 169 12.55 30.27 -14.67
CA LEU A 169 11.41 29.62 -14.00
C LEU A 169 10.10 30.34 -14.32
N ARG A 170 10.11 31.65 -14.60
CA ARG A 170 8.90 32.42 -14.90
C ARG A 170 8.52 32.38 -16.39
N ALA A 171 9.43 31.99 -17.27
CA ALA A 171 9.21 31.96 -18.71
C ALA A 171 8.42 30.72 -19.15
N PHE A 172 7.64 30.83 -20.23
CA PHE A 172 7.05 29.66 -20.84
C PHE A 172 8.13 28.83 -21.55
N ASP A 173 8.17 27.53 -21.27
CA ASP A 173 9.01 26.57 -21.96
C ASP A 173 8.21 25.27 -22.21
N VAL A 174 8.18 24.83 -23.47
CA VAL A 174 7.37 23.68 -23.89
C VAL A 174 7.93 22.34 -23.38
N ALA A 175 9.25 22.23 -23.25
CA ALA A 175 9.88 21.01 -22.74
C ALA A 175 9.60 20.87 -21.25
N ASN A 176 9.75 21.95 -20.49
CA ASN A 176 9.42 21.96 -19.06
C ASN A 176 7.93 21.73 -18.82
N LEU A 177 7.04 22.26 -19.67
CA LEU A 177 5.61 21.94 -19.59
C LEU A 177 5.37 20.43 -19.78
N GLY A 178 6.00 19.81 -20.79
CA GLY A 178 5.87 18.37 -21.03
C GLY A 178 6.38 17.53 -19.86
N ILE A 179 7.56 17.86 -19.33
CA ILE A 179 8.18 17.17 -18.19
C ILE A 179 7.35 17.36 -16.93
N GLY A 180 6.96 18.60 -16.61
CA GLY A 180 6.12 18.92 -15.46
C GLY A 180 4.77 18.22 -15.51
N LEU A 181 4.11 18.20 -16.67
CA LEU A 181 2.85 17.47 -16.86
C LEU A 181 3.03 15.96 -16.65
N PHE A 182 4.10 15.38 -17.19
CA PHE A 182 4.40 13.97 -17.03
C PHE A 182 4.63 13.59 -15.56
N ILE A 183 5.46 14.35 -14.85
CA ILE A 183 5.73 14.14 -13.42
C ILE A 183 4.43 14.28 -12.62
N HIS A 184 3.70 15.39 -12.81
CA HIS A 184 2.49 15.69 -12.05
C HIS A 184 1.40 14.64 -12.28
N ALA A 185 1.14 14.27 -13.54
CA ALA A 185 0.15 13.25 -13.87
C ALA A 185 0.55 11.89 -13.30
N SER A 186 1.80 11.45 -13.50
CA SER A 186 2.25 10.14 -13.01
C SER A 186 2.16 10.04 -11.49
N LEU A 187 2.69 11.02 -10.76
CA LEU A 187 2.63 11.03 -9.30
C LEU A 187 1.18 11.12 -8.80
N SER A 188 0.36 11.97 -9.41
CA SER A 188 -1.04 12.13 -9.01
C SER A 188 -1.86 10.86 -9.18
N LEU A 189 -1.67 10.12 -10.27
CA LEU A 189 -2.37 8.85 -10.50
C LEU A 189 -1.89 7.76 -9.54
N LEU A 190 -0.58 7.67 -9.29
CA LEU A 190 -0.03 6.73 -8.31
C LEU A 190 -0.53 7.02 -6.89
N VAL A 191 -0.52 8.29 -6.47
CA VAL A 191 -1.05 8.70 -5.16
C VAL A 191 -2.56 8.46 -5.08
N GLY A 192 -3.32 8.73 -6.16
CA GLY A 192 -4.74 8.40 -6.22
C GLY A 192 -5.02 6.90 -6.02
N LEU A 193 -4.20 6.03 -6.60
CA LEU A 193 -4.28 4.59 -6.38
C LEU A 193 -3.97 4.19 -4.94
N VAL A 194 -2.94 4.80 -4.33
CA VAL A 194 -2.61 4.63 -2.92
C VAL A 194 -3.77 5.06 -2.03
N TYR A 195 -4.43 6.18 -2.35
CA TYR A 195 -5.59 6.67 -1.60
C TYR A 195 -6.76 5.68 -1.68
N ALA A 196 -7.07 5.16 -2.87
CA ALA A 196 -8.14 4.17 -3.02
C ALA A 196 -7.87 2.88 -2.24
N ALA A 197 -6.61 2.46 -2.14
CA ALA A 197 -6.22 1.25 -1.39
C ALA A 197 -6.20 1.47 0.13
N LEU A 198 -5.63 2.59 0.60
CA LEU A 198 -5.33 2.79 2.03
C LEU A 198 -6.42 3.55 2.78
N LEU A 199 -7.11 4.51 2.16
CA LEU A 199 -8.12 5.31 2.85
C LEU A 199 -9.22 4.46 3.52
N PRO A 200 -9.74 3.37 2.90
CA PRO A 200 -10.74 2.52 3.53
C PRO A 200 -10.23 1.73 4.74
N MET A 201 -8.91 1.58 4.89
CA MET A 201 -8.27 0.84 5.98
C MET A 201 -8.00 1.72 7.21
N LEU A 202 -8.08 3.04 7.07
CA LEU A 202 -7.75 3.98 8.14
C LEU A 202 -8.95 4.20 9.07
N PRO A 203 -8.75 4.16 10.40
CA PRO A 203 -9.84 4.36 11.34
C PRO A 203 -10.31 5.83 11.35
N GLY A 204 -11.62 6.03 11.47
CA GLY A 204 -12.21 7.35 11.73
C GLY A 204 -12.50 8.17 10.48
N ARG A 205 -12.10 9.46 10.50
CA ARG A 205 -12.51 10.45 9.48
C ARG A 205 -11.58 10.39 8.27
N VAL A 206 -12.01 9.69 7.21
CA VAL A 206 -11.26 9.51 5.96
C VAL A 206 -10.78 10.84 5.36
N ALA A 207 -11.61 11.89 5.39
CA ALA A 207 -11.25 13.22 4.91
C ALA A 207 -10.09 13.87 5.68
N LEU A 208 -9.93 13.58 6.99
CA LEU A 208 -8.79 14.08 7.77
C LEU A 208 -7.49 13.40 7.31
N TRP A 209 -7.55 12.09 7.09
CA TRP A 209 -6.40 11.29 6.65
C TRP A 209 -5.94 11.69 5.25
N GLY A 210 -6.85 11.71 4.28
CA GLY A 210 -6.53 12.08 2.90
C GLY A 210 -6.27 13.57 2.73
N GLY A 211 -6.98 14.44 3.45
CA GLY A 211 -6.91 15.88 3.26
C GLY A 211 -5.84 16.60 4.08
N VAL A 212 -5.40 16.05 5.21
CA VAL A 212 -4.48 16.76 6.12
C VAL A 212 -3.29 15.89 6.50
N VAL A 213 -3.53 14.71 7.07
CA VAL A 213 -2.44 13.90 7.65
C VAL A 213 -1.47 13.41 6.57
N ALA A 214 -1.98 12.77 5.51
CA ALA A 214 -1.12 12.29 4.42
C ALA A 214 -0.41 13.44 3.67
N PRO A 215 -1.07 14.55 3.31
CA PRO A 215 -0.42 15.75 2.78
C PRO A 215 0.72 16.31 3.64
N CYS A 216 0.51 16.43 4.96
CA CYS A 216 1.55 16.91 5.87
C CYS A 216 2.73 15.94 5.96
N LEU A 217 2.46 14.64 6.09
CA LEU A 217 3.50 13.61 6.13
C LEU A 217 4.33 13.61 4.84
N TRP A 218 3.67 13.64 3.69
CA TRP A 218 4.36 13.67 2.39
C TRP A 218 5.17 14.96 2.20
N SER A 219 4.65 16.10 2.67
CA SER A 219 5.37 17.37 2.63
C SER A 219 6.62 17.35 3.50
N ALA A 220 6.57 16.71 4.68
CA ALA A 220 7.75 16.54 5.53
C ALA A 220 8.81 15.66 4.86
N VAL A 221 8.41 14.54 4.25
CA VAL A 221 9.32 13.67 3.48
C VAL A 221 9.93 14.42 2.28
N ALA A 222 9.11 15.19 1.56
CA ALA A 222 9.57 15.99 0.42
C ALA A 222 10.55 17.07 0.86
N TRP A 223 10.30 17.75 1.99
CA TRP A 223 11.20 18.74 2.58
C TRP A 223 12.56 18.13 2.86
N THR A 224 12.61 17.07 3.65
CA THR A 224 13.88 16.45 4.04
C THR A 224 14.62 15.87 2.86
N SER A 225 13.90 15.28 1.90
CA SER A 225 14.53 14.71 0.69
C SER A 225 15.10 15.81 -0.19
N LEU A 226 14.39 16.93 -0.35
CA LEU A 226 14.82 17.98 -1.25
C LEU A 226 16.03 18.76 -0.72
N GLU A 227 16.08 19.03 0.58
CA GLU A 227 17.26 19.66 1.20
C GLU A 227 18.53 18.83 1.01
N VAL A 228 18.42 17.50 1.00
CA VAL A 228 19.55 16.59 0.82
C VAL A 228 19.92 16.44 -0.66
N LEU A 229 18.94 16.29 -1.54
CA LEU A 229 19.16 15.95 -2.95
C LEU A 229 19.44 17.18 -3.82
N SER A 230 18.77 18.30 -3.57
CA SER A 230 18.89 19.52 -4.37
C SER A 230 18.63 20.77 -3.50
N PRO A 231 19.61 21.19 -2.69
CA PRO A 231 19.46 22.35 -1.80
C PRO A 231 19.20 23.66 -2.57
N GLU A 232 19.67 23.76 -3.82
CA GLU A 232 19.37 24.90 -4.70
C GLU A 232 17.88 24.97 -5.03
N MET A 233 17.28 23.84 -5.43
CA MET A 233 15.86 23.78 -5.75
C MET A 233 14.99 24.01 -4.49
N ALA A 234 15.45 23.55 -3.32
CA ALA A 234 14.78 23.77 -2.04
C ALA A 234 14.53 25.25 -1.74
N GLN A 235 15.41 26.15 -2.18
CA GLN A 235 15.29 27.60 -1.96
C GLN A 235 14.10 28.22 -2.70
N HIS A 236 13.65 27.60 -3.79
CA HIS A 236 12.54 28.11 -4.61
C HIS A 236 11.18 27.55 -4.19
N VAL A 237 11.14 26.54 -3.32
CA VAL A 237 9.89 25.96 -2.83
C VAL A 237 9.31 26.79 -1.69
N GLN A 238 8.16 27.42 -1.94
CA GLN A 238 7.37 28.05 -0.87
C GLN A 238 6.51 26.99 -0.17
N TRP A 239 7.03 26.44 0.91
CA TRP A 239 6.45 25.29 1.60
C TRP A 239 5.03 25.47 2.12
N GLY A 240 4.65 26.69 2.52
CA GLY A 240 3.26 26.97 2.90
C GLY A 240 2.28 26.69 1.74
N TRP A 241 2.58 27.21 0.55
CA TRP A 241 1.78 26.98 -0.65
C TRP A 241 1.89 25.55 -1.18
N PHE A 242 3.05 24.91 -1.01
CA PHE A 242 3.22 23.49 -1.31
C PHE A 242 2.25 22.66 -0.47
N VAL A 243 2.25 22.83 0.86
CA VAL A 243 1.34 22.10 1.78
C VAL A 243 -0.12 22.39 1.46
N VAL A 244 -0.50 23.65 1.19
CA VAL A 244 -1.88 24.00 0.80
C VAL A 244 -2.28 23.30 -0.51
N SER A 245 -1.37 23.20 -1.48
CA SER A 245 -1.61 22.48 -2.73
C SER A 245 -1.80 20.97 -2.49
N GLN A 246 -1.01 20.38 -1.58
CA GLN A 246 -1.14 18.97 -1.17
C GLN A 246 -2.47 18.71 -0.44
N ILE A 247 -2.92 19.63 0.41
CA ILE A 247 -4.22 19.56 1.09
C ILE A 247 -5.36 19.63 0.06
N ALA A 248 -5.27 20.55 -0.91
CA ALA A 248 -6.26 20.67 -1.98
C ALA A 248 -6.36 19.38 -2.82
N PHE A 249 -5.22 18.78 -3.16
CA PHE A 249 -5.18 17.45 -3.79
C PHE A 249 -5.91 16.41 -2.93
N GLY A 250 -5.52 16.30 -1.67
CA GLY A 250 -5.99 15.26 -0.77
C GLY A 250 -7.49 15.31 -0.51
N LEU A 251 -8.03 16.53 -0.36
CA LEU A 251 -9.47 16.76 -0.22
C LEU A 251 -10.22 16.41 -1.50
N ALA A 252 -9.76 16.89 -2.66
CA ALA A 252 -10.43 16.61 -3.93
C ALA A 252 -10.41 15.11 -4.28
N ALA A 253 -9.25 14.45 -4.13
CA ALA A 253 -9.11 13.03 -4.34
C ALA A 253 -9.97 12.22 -3.36
N GLY A 254 -9.94 12.58 -2.07
CA GLY A 254 -10.74 11.94 -1.02
C GLY A 254 -12.25 12.01 -1.30
N VAL A 255 -12.76 13.19 -1.67
CA VAL A 255 -14.19 13.38 -1.99
C VAL A 255 -14.61 12.55 -3.20
N VAL A 256 -13.78 12.48 -4.24
CA VAL A 256 -14.10 11.68 -5.44
C VAL A 256 -14.07 10.19 -5.15
N ILE A 257 -13.11 9.72 -4.35
CA ILE A 257 -13.01 8.30 -3.96
C ILE A 257 -14.16 7.90 -3.05
N GLU A 258 -14.50 8.74 -2.06
CA GLU A 258 -15.60 8.49 -1.13
C GLU A 258 -16.97 8.42 -1.83
N ARG A 259 -17.16 9.25 -2.86
CA ARG A 259 -18.39 9.26 -3.67
C ARG A 259 -18.43 8.15 -4.72
N ALA A 260 -17.32 7.44 -4.94
CA ALA A 260 -17.30 6.37 -5.92
C ALA A 260 -18.14 5.18 -5.42
N GLU A 261 -19.02 4.70 -6.29
CA GLU A 261 -19.84 3.53 -6.01
C GLU A 261 -18.94 2.33 -5.69
N ARG A 262 -19.20 1.68 -4.56
CA ARG A 262 -18.44 0.51 -4.14
C ARG A 262 -18.89 -0.68 -4.97
N SER A 263 -17.93 -1.40 -5.54
CA SER A 263 -18.23 -2.64 -6.24
C SER A 263 -18.35 -3.77 -5.23
N GLN A 264 -19.47 -4.49 -5.27
CA GLN A 264 -19.61 -5.74 -4.53
C GLN A 264 -18.51 -6.71 -4.99
N THR A 265 -17.89 -7.37 -4.02
CA THR A 265 -16.92 -8.41 -4.33
C THR A 265 -17.68 -9.62 -4.86
N MET A 266 -17.22 -10.21 -5.96
CA MET A 266 -17.81 -11.44 -6.51
C MET A 266 -17.55 -12.67 -5.62
N GLN A 267 -17.14 -12.50 -4.36
CA GLN A 267 -16.77 -13.59 -3.45
C GLN A 267 -17.96 -14.49 -3.11
N THR A 268 -19.18 -13.95 -3.15
CA THR A 268 -20.43 -14.69 -2.93
C THR A 268 -20.98 -15.29 -4.22
N TRP A 269 -20.42 -14.97 -5.38
CA TRP A 269 -20.97 -15.44 -6.66
C TRP A 269 -20.62 -16.91 -6.91
N PRO A 270 -21.54 -17.69 -7.51
CA PRO A 270 -21.25 -19.03 -8.02
C PRO A 270 -20.02 -19.02 -8.95
N LEU A 271 -19.25 -20.11 -8.96
CA LEU A 271 -18.04 -20.22 -9.79
C LEU A 271 -18.33 -20.00 -11.28
N ALA A 272 -19.47 -20.48 -11.78
CA ALA A 272 -19.89 -20.30 -13.17
C ALA A 272 -20.06 -18.81 -13.53
N LEU A 273 -20.68 -18.04 -12.63
CA LEU A 273 -20.94 -16.61 -12.79
C LEU A 273 -19.63 -15.80 -12.68
N ARG A 274 -18.73 -16.18 -11.75
CA ARG A 274 -17.37 -15.59 -11.65
C ARG A 274 -16.50 -15.85 -12.88
N ALA A 275 -16.64 -17.02 -13.50
CA ALA A 275 -15.88 -17.41 -14.68
C ALA A 275 -16.48 -16.87 -15.99
N GLY A 276 -17.60 -16.13 -15.93
CA GLY A 276 -18.28 -15.60 -17.12
C GLY A 276 -18.94 -16.67 -17.99
N LEU A 277 -19.16 -17.88 -17.47
CA LEU A 277 -19.64 -19.03 -18.23
C LEU A 277 -21.15 -18.96 -18.55
N GLU A 278 -21.91 -18.10 -17.87
CA GLU A 278 -23.34 -17.93 -18.13
C GLU A 278 -23.67 -16.88 -19.21
N ALA A 279 -22.68 -16.20 -19.78
CA ALA A 279 -22.91 -15.23 -20.87
C ALA A 279 -23.22 -15.87 -22.24
N GLY A 280 -23.48 -17.18 -22.29
CA GLY A 280 -23.49 -17.96 -23.53
C GLY A 280 -24.61 -18.99 -23.71
N GLY A 281 -25.75 -18.92 -23.02
CA GLY A 281 -26.84 -19.89 -23.28
C GLY A 281 -28.25 -19.51 -22.81
N GLY A 282 -29.10 -19.13 -23.77
CA GLY A 282 -30.58 -19.14 -23.74
C GLY A 282 -31.22 -17.78 -23.43
N GLU A 283 -31.55 -16.93 -24.42
CA GLU A 283 -32.75 -16.93 -25.29
C GLU A 283 -34.10 -16.96 -24.53
N ASP A 284 -34.78 -15.81 -24.60
CA ASP A 284 -36.21 -15.56 -24.86
C ASP A 284 -37.28 -16.58 -24.42
N ALA A 285 -38.23 -16.05 -23.62
CA ALA A 285 -39.68 -16.31 -23.57
C ALA A 285 -40.21 -17.76 -23.63
#